data_AF-A0A2S5GDH3-F1
#
_entry.id   AF-A0A2S5GDH3-F1
#
_cell.length_a   1.000
_cell.length_b   1.000
_cell.length_c   1.000
_cell.angle_alpha   90.00
_cell.angle_beta   90.00
_cell.angle_gamma   90.00
#
_symmetry.space_group_name_H-M   'P 1'
#
loop_
_entity.id
_entity.type
_entity.pdbx_description
1 polymer ?
#
loop_
_entity_poly.entity_id
_entity_poly.type
_entity_poly.pdbx_seq_one_letter_code
_entity_poly.pdbx_strand_id
1 'polypeptide(L)'
;MSTERKKKGLLLPMILAVLNIVFSIFLISAYANGAVLDGLLLSLLIPVLGIISFLVINQREGKNNSSLGRILQGLNVFFVLLPIILRVVGRFFS
;
A
#
# COMPACT_ATOMS: atom_id res chain seq x y z
N MET A 1 1.09 19.97 -21.77
CA MET A 1 0.74 19.95 -20.33
C MET A 1 2.03 19.81 -19.54
N SER A 2 2.43 20.83 -18.78
CA SER A 2 3.80 20.97 -18.25
C SER A 2 4.17 19.85 -17.26
N THR A 3 5.40 19.36 -17.39
CA THR A 3 6.04 18.28 -16.62
C THR A 3 5.91 18.47 -15.09
N GLU A 4 5.80 19.72 -14.65
CA GLU A 4 5.58 20.17 -13.27
C GLU A 4 4.27 19.65 -12.65
N ARG A 5 3.14 19.59 -13.39
CA ARG A 5 1.87 19.07 -12.85
C ARG A 5 1.89 17.57 -12.63
N LYS A 6 2.60 16.82 -13.48
CA LYS A 6 2.77 15.37 -13.34
C LYS A 6 3.60 15.02 -12.10
N LYS A 7 4.69 15.75 -11.84
CA LYS A 7 5.59 15.50 -10.70
C LYS A 7 4.91 15.74 -9.34
N LYS A 8 4.07 16.80 -9.23
CA LYS A 8 3.26 17.05 -8.03
C LYS A 8 2.10 16.05 -7.85
N GLY A 9 1.62 15.42 -8.93
CA GLY A 9 0.51 14.47 -8.87
C GLY A 9 0.87 13.12 -8.22
N LEU A 10 2.14 12.70 -8.30
CA LEU A 10 2.61 11.41 -7.78
C LEU A 10 3.22 11.48 -6.37
N LEU A 11 3.45 12.68 -5.84
CA LEU A 11 4.10 12.88 -4.55
C LEU A 11 3.25 12.31 -3.40
N LEU A 12 1.93 12.50 -3.44
CA LEU A 12 1.01 11.91 -2.47
C LEU A 12 1.00 10.36 -2.53
N PRO A 13 0.81 9.72 -3.71
CA PRO A 13 0.98 8.27 -3.85
C PRO A 13 2.31 7.73 -3.34
N MET A 14 3.42 8.46 -3.55
CA MET A 14 4.74 8.07 -3.05
C MET A 14 4.80 8.11 -1.52
N ILE A 15 4.28 9.17 -0.88
CA ILE A 15 4.19 9.24 0.58
C ILE A 15 3.34 8.09 1.14
N LEU A 16 2.19 7.82 0.52
CA LEU A 16 1.32 6.71 0.92
C LEU A 16 2.00 5.35 0.77
N ALA A 17 2.80 5.16 -0.29
CA ALA A 17 3.59 3.95 -0.46
C ALA A 17 4.63 3.78 0.65
N VAL A 18 5.36 4.84 1.02
CA VAL A 18 6.33 4.81 2.13
C VAL A 18 5.64 4.48 3.45
N LEU A 19 4.49 5.11 3.74
CA LEU A 19 3.70 4.79 4.95
C LEU A 19 3.24 3.34 4.96
N ASN A 20 2.77 2.82 3.83
CA ASN A 20 2.39 1.42 3.71
C ASN A 20 3.57 0.46 3.94
N ILE A 21 4.78 0.79 3.50
CA ILE A 21 5.98 -0.02 3.81
C ILE A 21 6.22 -0.05 5.32
N VAL A 22 6.21 1.12 5.97
CA VAL A 22 6.43 1.23 7.42
C VAL A 22 5.38 0.41 8.18
N PHE A 23 4.09 0.58 7.86
CA PHE A 23 3.03 -0.19 8.49
C PHE A 23 3.10 -1.68 8.18
N SER A 24 3.55 -2.07 6.98
CA SER A 24 3.77 -3.49 6.64
C SER A 24 4.84 -4.13 7.51
N ILE A 25 5.93 -3.42 7.80
CA ILE A 25 6.96 -3.89 8.73
C ILE A 25 6.36 -4.11 10.12
N PHE A 26 5.63 -3.12 10.65
CA PHE A 26 4.94 -3.26 11.93
C PHE A 26 3.93 -4.42 11.93
N LEU A 27 3.19 -4.62 10.83
CA LEU A 27 2.23 -5.71 10.69
C LEU A 27 2.94 -7.07 10.75
N ILE A 28 4.02 -7.25 10.00
CA ILE A 28 4.81 -8.49 10.00
C ILE A 28 5.37 -8.74 11.41
N SER A 29 5.91 -7.71 12.07
CA SER A 29 6.39 -7.80 13.45
C SER A 29 5.26 -8.14 14.43
N ALA A 30 4.06 -7.57 14.27
CA ALA A 30 2.92 -7.87 15.13
C ALA A 30 2.49 -9.34 15.00
N TYR A 31 2.42 -9.87 13.77
CA TYR A 31 2.13 -11.29 13.54
C TYR A 31 3.23 -12.20 14.10
N ALA A 32 4.51 -11.84 13.92
CA ALA A 32 5.64 -12.63 14.43
C ALA A 32 5.69 -12.68 15.97
N ASN A 33 5.25 -11.61 16.66
CA ASN A 33 5.22 -11.54 18.12
C ASN A 33 3.87 -11.96 18.73
N GLY A 34 2.89 -12.39 17.93
CA GLY A 34 1.55 -12.75 18.41
C GLY A 34 0.73 -11.57 18.94
N ALA A 35 1.07 -10.32 18.57
CA ALA A 35 0.37 -9.11 18.99
C ALA A 35 -0.94 -8.93 18.18
N VAL A 36 -2.03 -9.51 18.69
CA VAL A 36 -3.31 -9.63 17.98
C VAL A 36 -3.97 -8.28 17.66
N LEU A 37 -3.98 -7.33 18.60
CA LEU A 37 -4.72 -6.07 18.43
C LEU A 37 -4.03 -5.12 17.45
N ASP A 38 -2.72 -4.95 17.59
CA ASP A 38 -1.91 -4.13 16.68
C ASP A 38 -1.89 -4.73 15.27
N GLY A 39 -1.79 -6.06 15.17
CA GLY A 39 -1.88 -6.78 13.91
C GLY A 39 -3.23 -6.59 13.22
N LEU A 40 -4.34 -6.57 13.95
CA LEU A 40 -5.68 -6.36 13.40
C LEU A 40 -5.87 -4.93 12.86
N LEU A 41 -5.46 -3.92 13.64
CA LEU A 41 -5.59 -2.51 13.25
C LEU A 41 -4.77 -2.20 12.00
N LEU A 42 -3.52 -2.67 11.95
CA LEU A 42 -2.64 -2.52 10.80
C LEU A 42 -3.15 -3.31 9.57
N SER A 43 -3.76 -4.49 9.78
CA SER A 43 -4.38 -5.28 8.71
C SER A 43 -5.52 -4.55 8.00
N LEU A 44 -6.17 -3.59 8.67
CA LEU A 44 -7.24 -2.76 8.10
C LEU A 44 -6.70 -1.46 7.49
N LEU A 45 -5.72 -0.83 8.14
CA LEU A 45 -5.15 0.45 7.72
C LEU A 45 -4.37 0.36 6.40
N ILE A 46 -3.55 -0.69 6.22
CA ILE A 46 -2.69 -0.83 5.04
C ILE A 46 -3.51 -0.94 3.73
N PRO A 47 -4.57 -1.78 3.65
CA PRO A 47 -5.43 -1.80 2.48
C PRO A 47 -6.12 -0.48 2.19
N VAL A 48 -6.61 0.23 3.22
CA VAL A 48 -7.29 1.53 3.05
C VAL A 48 -6.34 2.54 2.41
N LEU A 49 -5.10 2.63 2.90
CA LEU A 49 -4.10 3.53 2.34
C LEU A 49 -3.69 3.13 0.91
N GLY A 50 -3.57 1.82 0.64
CA GLY A 50 -3.33 1.31 -0.70
C GLY A 50 -4.44 1.68 -1.69
N ILE A 51 -5.71 1.57 -1.28
CA ILE A 51 -6.88 1.94 -2.10
C ILE A 51 -6.90 3.46 -2.35
N ILE A 52 -6.70 4.27 -1.31
CA ILE A 52 -6.65 5.74 -1.45
C ILE A 52 -5.55 6.14 -2.43
N SER A 53 -4.35 5.56 -2.29
CA SER A 53 -3.23 5.79 -3.19
C SER A 53 -3.57 5.38 -4.63
N PHE A 54 -4.22 4.22 -4.82
CA PHE A 54 -4.65 3.75 -6.13
C PHE A 54 -5.65 4.70 -6.80
N LEU A 55 -6.67 5.15 -6.07
CA LEU A 55 -7.67 6.10 -6.55
C LEU A 55 -7.03 7.44 -6.94
N VAL A 56 -6.08 7.94 -6.14
CA VAL A 56 -5.36 9.19 -6.44
C VAL A 56 -4.54 9.07 -7.73
N ILE A 57 -3.81 7.97 -7.92
CA ILE A 57 -3.03 7.74 -9.16
C ILE A 57 -3.99 7.68 -10.36
N ASN A 58 -5.07 6.92 -10.26
CA ASN A 58 -6.03 6.74 -11.34
C ASN A 58 -6.71 8.06 -11.75
N GLN A 59 -7.06 8.91 -10.78
CA GLN A 59 -7.64 10.22 -11.03
C GLN A 59 -6.65 11.24 -11.62
N ARG A 60 -5.36 11.15 -11.28
CA ARG A 60 -4.35 12.17 -11.67
C ARG A 60 -3.55 11.84 -12.92
N GLU A 61 -3.28 10.57 -13.21
CA GLU A 61 -2.53 10.18 -14.41
C GLU A 61 -3.41 9.84 -15.63
N GLY A 62 -4.71 9.56 -15.42
CA GLY A 62 -5.60 9.11 -16.49
C GLY A 62 -5.07 7.86 -17.22
N LYS A 63 -5.48 7.61 -18.47
CA LYS A 63 -5.02 6.45 -19.28
C LYS A 63 -3.51 6.44 -19.57
N ASN A 64 -2.79 7.53 -19.31
CA ASN A 64 -1.38 7.66 -19.66
C ASN A 64 -0.50 7.27 -18.46
N ASN A 65 -0.62 5.99 -18.06
CA ASN A 65 0.10 5.39 -16.94
C ASN A 65 1.61 5.49 -17.19
N SER A 66 2.26 6.45 -16.52
CA SER A 66 3.71 6.57 -16.53
C SER A 66 4.33 5.32 -15.89
N SER A 67 5.59 5.00 -16.22
CA SER A 67 6.27 3.83 -15.64
C SER A 67 6.24 3.86 -14.10
N LEU A 68 6.42 5.05 -13.50
CA LEU A 68 6.34 5.25 -12.06
C LEU A 68 4.93 5.02 -11.50
N GLY A 69 3.89 5.52 -12.17
CA GLY A 69 2.50 5.28 -11.79
C GLY A 69 2.13 3.79 -11.81
N ARG A 70 2.65 3.02 -12.77
CA ARG A 70 2.47 1.55 -12.83
C ARG A 70 3.15 0.85 -11.64
N ILE A 71 4.37 1.24 -11.30
CA ILE A 71 5.09 0.68 -10.14
C ILE A 71 4.31 0.96 -8.85
N LEU A 72 3.85 2.21 -8.67
CA LEU A 72 3.07 2.59 -7.49
C LEU A 72 1.72 1.87 -7.42
N GLN A 73 1.04 1.65 -8.55
CA GLN A 73 -0.18 0.83 -8.60
C GLN A 73 0.11 -0.62 -8.23
N GLY A 74 1.19 -1.22 -8.75
CA GLY A 74 1.60 -2.57 -8.38
C GLY A 74 1.88 -2.71 -6.88
N LEU A 75 2.60 -1.74 -6.29
CA LEU A 75 2.84 -1.68 -4.86
C LEU A 75 1.55 -1.53 -4.04
N ASN A 76 0.62 -0.68 -4.47
CA ASN A 76 -0.67 -0.55 -3.79
C ASN A 76 -1.46 -1.85 -3.79
N VAL A 77 -1.49 -2.58 -4.90
CA VAL A 77 -2.13 -3.91 -4.97
C VAL A 77 -1.44 -4.88 -4.01
N PHE A 78 -0.11 -4.89 -3.96
CA PHE A 78 0.63 -5.69 -2.99
C PHE A 78 0.24 -5.36 -1.53
N PHE A 79 0.18 -4.08 -1.17
CA PHE A 79 -0.20 -3.66 0.18
C PHE A 79 -1.64 -4.06 0.55
N VAL A 80 -2.58 -3.99 -0.40
CA VAL A 80 -3.95 -4.45 -0.19
C VAL A 80 -4.01 -5.95 0.06
N LEU A 81 -3.18 -6.73 -0.64
CA LEU A 81 -3.15 -8.20 -0.50
C LEU A 81 -2.31 -8.68 0.70
N LEU A 82 -1.37 -7.88 1.19
CA LEU A 82 -0.43 -8.28 2.24
C LEU A 82 -1.12 -8.86 3.50
N PRO A 83 -2.17 -8.24 4.08
CA PRO A 83 -2.82 -8.79 5.26
C PRO A 83 -3.51 -10.13 4.98
N ILE A 84 -4.04 -10.31 3.77
CA ILE A 84 -4.67 -11.57 3.34
C ILE A 84 -3.60 -12.67 3.25
N ILE A 85 -2.46 -12.36 2.64
CA ILE A 85 -1.32 -13.28 2.53
C ILE A 85 -0.84 -13.68 3.93
N LEU A 86 -0.59 -12.72 4.81
CA LEU A 86 -0.15 -13.00 6.18
C LEU A 86 -1.15 -13.83 6.97
N ARG A 87 -2.45 -13.61 6.76
CA ARG A 87 -3.49 -14.41 7.42
C ARG A 87 -3.55 -15.85 6.90
N VAL A 88 -3.38 -16.04 5.59
CA VAL A 88 -3.35 -17.38 4.98
C VAL A 88 -2.08 -18.12 5.42
N VAL A 89 -0.91 -17.48 5.25
CA VAL A 89 0.39 -18.03 5.65
C VAL A 89 0.43 -18.31 7.15
N GLY A 90 0.00 -17.36 7.99
CA GLY A 90 -0.05 -17.54 9.44
C GLY A 90 -0.93 -18.71 9.88
N ARG A 91 -1.98 -19.06 9.12
CA ARG A 91 -2.79 -20.26 9.37
C ARG A 91 -2.11 -21.56 8.94
N PHE A 92 -1.16 -21.53 8.01
CA PHE A 92 -0.40 -22.71 7.59
C PHE A 92 0.76 -23.05 8.53
N PHE A 93 1.27 -22.06 9.27
CA PHE A 93 2.41 -22.21 10.18
C PHE A 93 2.03 -22.21 11.67
N SER A 94 0.74 -22.11 12.01
CA SER A 94 0.19 -22.19 13.37
C SER A 94 -0.53 -23.51 13.60
#